data_AF-A0A2J6JBN0-F1
#
_entry.id   AF-A0A2J6JBN0-F1
#
_cell.length_a   1.000
_cell.length_b   1.000
_cell.length_c   1.000
_cell.angle_alpha   90.00
_cell.angle_beta   90.00
_cell.angle_gamma   90.00
#
_symmetry.space_group_name_H-M   'P 1'
#
loop_
_entity.id
_entity.type
_entity.pdbx_description
1 polymer ?
#
loop_
_entity_poly.entity_id
_entity_poly.type
_entity_poly.pdbx_seq_one_letter_code
_entity_poly.pdbx_strand_id
1 'polypeptide(L)'
;MAEKVAQAGVLDLAAPLSPVERYYFGAEFCPWLFPEVAQIEQALALARQAQRPLTLLTPVLSEFFFPRFEEALAAIAPQLMPQDEIVLSDWGALATLKKLAPQATLVLGRVLSGQKRGPRILDLALSDFDRDYFQQGSVYSREMVALLQEVGIVRVELDNLLQGVAPLPEGLVGTLHLPYAMVSSSRNCPYREGLGDRGCPKECGAPFTLESDETAIPLLQRGNTQFLENCSLPDGLAEKRIDRVVRHSVLPL
;
A
#
# COMPACT_ATOMS: atom_id res chain seq x y z
N MET A 1 7.48 -21.82 -19.16
CA MET A 1 6.06 -21.39 -19.16
C MET A 1 6.04 -20.11 -18.35
N ALA A 2 5.82 -18.94 -18.98
CA ALA A 2 5.87 -17.67 -18.24
C ALA A 2 4.79 -17.70 -17.16
N GLU A 3 5.21 -17.67 -15.90
CA GLU A 3 4.30 -17.73 -14.75
C GLU A 3 3.42 -16.47 -14.78
N LYS A 4 2.10 -16.68 -14.78
CA LYS A 4 1.15 -15.60 -15.02
C LYS A 4 1.00 -14.77 -13.74
N VAL A 5 1.67 -13.62 -13.70
CA VAL A 5 1.57 -12.66 -12.59
C VAL A 5 0.25 -11.89 -12.69
N ALA A 6 -0.60 -12.01 -11.67
CA ALA A 6 -1.92 -11.38 -11.62
C ALA A 6 -1.80 -9.86 -11.68
N GLN A 7 -2.58 -9.22 -12.55
CA GLN A 7 -2.61 -7.76 -12.68
C GLN A 7 -3.76 -7.19 -11.85
N ALA A 8 -3.43 -6.26 -10.95
CA ALA A 8 -4.39 -5.46 -10.20
C ALA A 8 -4.26 -3.98 -10.58
N GLY A 9 -5.36 -3.24 -10.45
CA GLY A 9 -5.42 -1.82 -10.80
C GLY A 9 -6.13 -1.00 -9.72
N VAL A 10 -5.74 0.26 -9.62
CA VAL A 10 -6.44 1.23 -8.77
C VAL A 10 -7.75 1.63 -9.43
N LEU A 11 -8.84 1.53 -8.70
CA LEU A 11 -10.18 1.89 -9.14
C LEU A 11 -10.39 3.39 -8.95
N ASP A 12 -10.76 4.07 -10.04
CA ASP A 12 -11.23 5.44 -10.04
C ASP A 12 -12.74 5.42 -10.31
N LEU A 13 -13.53 5.95 -9.36
CA LEU A 13 -14.99 5.99 -9.46
C LEU A 13 -15.49 6.85 -10.63
N ALA A 14 -14.66 7.77 -11.13
CA ALA A 14 -14.99 8.67 -12.24
C ALA A 14 -14.50 8.15 -13.61
N ALA A 15 -13.74 7.05 -13.65
CA ALA A 15 -13.16 6.52 -14.88
C ALA A 15 -13.77 5.17 -15.28
N PRO A 16 -13.68 4.77 -16.56
CA PRO A 16 -14.02 3.43 -16.99
C PRO A 16 -13.19 2.36 -16.28
N LEU A 17 -13.80 1.21 -15.99
CA LEU A 17 -13.13 0.09 -15.33
C LEU A 17 -12.03 -0.51 -16.23
N SER A 18 -10.82 -0.62 -15.69
CA SER A 18 -9.71 -1.31 -16.34
C SER A 18 -9.89 -2.83 -16.33
N PRO A 19 -9.47 -3.58 -17.36
CA PRO A 19 -9.61 -5.03 -17.41
C PRO A 19 -8.55 -5.74 -16.53
N VAL A 20 -8.68 -5.63 -15.21
CA VAL A 20 -7.78 -6.23 -14.21
C VAL A 20 -8.45 -7.37 -13.45
N GLU A 21 -7.65 -8.17 -12.74
CA GLU A 21 -8.13 -9.31 -11.96
C GLU A 21 -8.66 -8.91 -10.58
N ARG A 22 -8.26 -7.72 -10.09
CA ARG A 22 -8.63 -7.17 -8.78
C ARG A 22 -8.52 -5.65 -8.79
N TYR A 23 -9.43 -5.01 -8.06
CA TYR A 23 -9.45 -3.55 -7.89
C TYR A 23 -8.94 -3.13 -6.52
N TYR A 24 -8.13 -2.09 -6.49
CA TYR A 24 -7.64 -1.42 -5.29
C TYR A 24 -8.39 -0.10 -5.11
N PHE A 25 -8.91 0.17 -3.93
CA PHE A 25 -9.65 1.41 -3.66
C PHE A 25 -9.42 1.90 -2.23
N GLY A 26 -9.27 3.21 -2.03
CA GLY A 26 -9.05 3.83 -0.73
C GLY A 26 -7.75 4.63 -0.69
N ALA A 27 -7.23 4.85 0.51
CA ALA A 27 -6.01 5.62 0.74
C ALA A 27 -5.12 4.88 1.75
N GLU A 28 -3.83 4.76 1.44
CA GLU A 28 -2.88 3.96 2.23
C GLU A 28 -2.12 4.81 3.26
N PHE A 29 -2.02 6.12 3.03
CA PHE A 29 -1.13 6.98 3.81
C PHE A 29 -1.87 7.99 4.68
N CYS A 30 -2.73 8.82 4.08
CA CYS A 30 -3.36 9.93 4.78
C CYS A 30 -4.72 9.54 5.36
N PRO A 31 -4.94 9.65 6.69
CA PRO A 31 -6.24 9.31 7.27
C PRO A 31 -7.36 10.18 6.73
N TRP A 32 -7.09 11.45 6.44
CA TRP A 32 -8.08 12.35 5.85
C TRP A 32 -8.54 11.97 4.45
N LEU A 33 -7.78 11.15 3.73
CA LEU A 33 -8.15 10.64 2.40
C LEU A 33 -8.92 9.33 2.46
N PHE A 34 -9.16 8.78 3.65
CA PHE A 34 -10.04 7.63 3.77
C PHE A 34 -11.41 7.96 3.15
N PRO A 35 -11.90 7.13 2.22
CA PRO A 35 -13.14 7.39 1.51
C PRO A 35 -14.33 7.41 2.46
N GLU A 36 -15.36 8.19 2.09
CA GLU A 36 -16.64 8.13 2.79
C GLU A 36 -17.31 6.76 2.54
N VAL A 37 -18.19 6.32 3.45
CA VAL A 37 -18.90 5.04 3.35
C VAL A 37 -19.55 4.86 1.98
N ALA A 38 -20.30 5.85 1.50
CA ALA A 38 -20.96 5.80 0.19
C ALA A 38 -19.99 5.55 -0.98
N GLN A 39 -18.76 6.06 -0.90
CA GLN A 39 -17.74 5.84 -1.93
C GLN A 39 -17.19 4.41 -1.88
N ILE A 40 -17.03 3.85 -0.68
CA ILE A 40 -16.61 2.45 -0.50
C ILE A 40 -17.70 1.51 -1.02
N GLU A 41 -18.97 1.78 -0.69
CA GLU A 41 -20.12 1.01 -1.18
C GLU A 41 -20.22 1.04 -2.70
N GLN A 42 -20.00 2.21 -3.30
CA GLN A 42 -19.94 2.35 -4.76
C GLN A 42 -18.79 1.53 -5.36
N ALA A 43 -17.59 1.57 -4.76
CA ALA A 43 -16.45 0.77 -5.21
C ALA A 43 -16.72 -0.74 -5.12
N LEU A 44 -17.34 -1.20 -4.03
CA LEU A 44 -17.78 -2.59 -3.86
C LEU A 44 -18.77 -2.98 -4.96
N ALA A 45 -19.80 -2.16 -5.20
CA ALA A 45 -20.81 -2.41 -6.23
C ALA A 45 -20.21 -2.51 -7.65
N LEU A 46 -19.30 -1.60 -8.01
CA LEU A 46 -18.59 -1.63 -9.29
C LEU A 46 -17.72 -2.88 -9.43
N ALA A 47 -16.98 -3.25 -8.37
CA ALA A 47 -16.19 -4.48 -8.36
C ALA A 47 -17.08 -5.71 -8.57
N ARG A 48 -18.27 -5.78 -7.94
CA ARG A 48 -19.24 -6.87 -8.15
C ARG A 48 -19.78 -6.94 -9.55
N GLN A 49 -20.15 -5.79 -10.11
CA GLN A 49 -20.65 -5.71 -11.48
C GLN A 49 -19.61 -6.24 -12.48
N ALA A 50 -18.33 -5.95 -12.23
CA ALA A 50 -17.21 -6.47 -12.99
C ALA A 50 -16.79 -7.90 -12.61
N GLN A 51 -17.47 -8.53 -11.65
CA GLN A 51 -17.16 -9.85 -11.11
C GLN A 51 -15.70 -9.98 -10.64
N ARG A 52 -15.17 -8.91 -10.04
CA ARG A 52 -13.81 -8.84 -9.47
C ARG A 52 -13.88 -8.60 -7.96
N PRO A 53 -12.91 -9.11 -7.19
CA PRO A 53 -12.76 -8.78 -5.77
C PRO A 53 -12.22 -7.35 -5.60
N LEU A 54 -12.51 -6.75 -4.44
CA LEU A 54 -11.99 -5.44 -4.05
C LEU A 54 -10.92 -5.60 -2.97
N THR A 55 -9.89 -4.75 -3.03
CA THR A 55 -8.92 -4.53 -1.96
C THR A 55 -9.11 -3.11 -1.44
N LEU A 56 -9.58 -2.99 -0.20
CA LEU A 56 -9.76 -1.71 0.48
C LEU A 56 -8.44 -1.29 1.15
N LEU A 57 -7.92 -0.14 0.74
CA LEU A 57 -6.76 0.50 1.36
C LEU A 57 -7.17 1.25 2.61
N THR A 58 -6.54 0.93 3.73
CA THR A 58 -6.69 1.70 4.98
C THR A 58 -5.45 2.54 5.25
N PRO A 59 -5.60 3.74 5.81
CA PRO A 59 -4.50 4.67 5.99
C PRO A 59 -3.71 4.37 7.26
N VAL A 60 -2.54 5.01 7.38
CA VAL A 60 -1.88 5.16 8.68
C VAL A 60 -2.79 6.00 9.59
N LEU A 61 -3.14 5.47 10.76
CA LEU A 61 -4.17 6.06 11.61
C LEU A 61 -3.56 7.06 12.59
N SER A 62 -4.40 7.98 13.04
CA SER A 62 -4.15 8.83 14.20
C SER A 62 -5.32 8.67 15.14
N GLU A 63 -5.08 8.80 16.45
CA GLU A 63 -6.08 8.54 17.49
C GLU A 63 -7.40 9.28 17.26
N PHE A 64 -7.34 10.55 16.86
CA PHE A 64 -8.52 11.37 16.55
C PHE A 64 -9.36 10.82 15.39
N PHE A 65 -8.76 10.07 14.46
CA PHE A 65 -9.45 9.54 13.28
C PHE A 65 -10.07 8.17 13.54
N PHE A 66 -9.65 7.49 14.60
CA PHE A 66 -10.07 6.12 14.90
C PHE A 66 -11.59 5.96 15.02
N PRO A 67 -12.35 6.85 15.70
CA PRO A 67 -13.80 6.72 15.79
C PRO A 67 -14.49 6.72 14.41
N ARG A 68 -14.04 7.60 13.52
CA ARG A 68 -14.56 7.68 12.14
C ARG A 68 -14.20 6.43 11.33
N PHE A 69 -12.99 5.91 11.51
CA PHE A 69 -12.55 4.68 10.87
C PHE A 69 -13.41 3.49 11.33
N GLU A 70 -13.69 3.37 12.64
CA GLU A 70 -14.53 2.31 13.19
C GLU A 70 -15.97 2.38 12.68
N GLU A 71 -16.56 3.58 12.66
CA GLU A 71 -17.92 3.80 12.16
C GLU A 71 -18.03 3.40 10.69
N ALA A 72 -17.09 3.86 9.86
CA ALA A 72 -17.08 3.52 8.44
C ALA A 72 -16.88 2.02 8.20
N LEU A 73 -15.97 1.38 8.95
CA LEU A 73 -15.72 -0.05 8.84
C LEU A 73 -16.95 -0.87 9.27
N ALA A 74 -17.61 -0.48 10.36
CA ALA A 74 -18.83 -1.14 10.83
C ALA A 74 -19.97 -1.03 9.80
N ALA A 75 -20.08 0.10 9.11
CA ALA A 75 -21.08 0.31 8.08
C ALA A 75 -20.85 -0.57 6.83
N ILE A 76 -19.60 -0.72 6.39
CA ILE A 76 -19.27 -1.48 5.17
C ILE A 76 -19.07 -2.98 5.42
N ALA A 77 -18.79 -3.39 6.66
CA ALA A 77 -18.54 -4.79 7.00
C ALA A 77 -19.59 -5.80 6.50
N PRO A 78 -20.91 -5.54 6.54
CA PRO A 78 -21.91 -6.46 6.02
C PRO A 78 -21.83 -6.73 4.50
N GLN A 79 -21.15 -5.86 3.76
CA GLN A 79 -21.01 -5.96 2.29
C GLN A 79 -19.71 -6.65 1.86
N LEU A 80 -18.77 -6.85 2.80
CA LEU A 80 -17.50 -7.53 2.55
C LEU A 80 -17.72 -9.02 2.37
N MET A 81 -17.02 -9.58 1.40
CA MET A 81 -17.01 -11.01 1.10
C MET A 81 -15.62 -11.63 1.39
N PRO A 82 -15.52 -12.96 1.56
CA PRO A 82 -14.24 -13.64 1.84
C PRO A 82 -13.11 -13.34 0.86
N GLN A 83 -13.44 -13.10 -0.41
CA GLN A 83 -12.47 -12.76 -1.44
C GLN A 83 -12.02 -11.29 -1.41
N ASP A 84 -12.68 -10.42 -0.66
CA ASP A 84 -12.20 -9.05 -0.50
C ASP A 84 -11.03 -9.01 0.45
N GLU A 85 -10.20 -7.99 0.26
CA GLU A 85 -9.02 -7.76 1.07
C GLU A 85 -9.14 -6.39 1.76
N ILE A 86 -8.60 -6.28 2.96
CA ILE A 86 -8.32 -5.00 3.61
C ILE A 86 -6.82 -4.94 3.86
N VAL A 87 -6.19 -3.90 3.31
CA VAL A 87 -4.78 -3.60 3.53
C VAL A 87 -4.63 -2.89 4.88
N LEU A 88 -3.87 -3.50 5.79
CA LEU A 88 -3.50 -2.99 7.11
C LEU A 88 -2.25 -2.13 6.99
N SER A 89 -2.39 -0.81 7.13
CA SER A 89 -1.25 0.13 7.10
C SER A 89 -0.82 0.62 8.48
N ASP A 90 -1.59 0.27 9.53
CA ASP A 90 -1.33 0.64 10.92
C ASP A 90 -1.65 -0.54 11.86
N TRP A 91 -0.69 -0.96 12.68
CA TRP A 91 -0.88 -2.05 13.63
C TRP A 91 -2.00 -1.79 14.64
N GLY A 92 -2.27 -0.52 14.97
CA GLY A 92 -3.37 -0.13 15.85
C GLY A 92 -4.76 -0.48 15.30
N ALA A 93 -4.89 -0.64 13.97
CA ALA A 93 -6.15 -1.03 13.33
C ALA A 93 -6.44 -2.54 13.41
N LEU A 94 -5.44 -3.37 13.74
CA LEU A 94 -5.53 -4.82 13.60
C LEU A 94 -6.68 -5.43 14.41
N ALA A 95 -6.81 -5.07 15.69
CA ALA A 95 -7.83 -5.60 16.57
C ALA A 95 -9.25 -5.20 16.09
N THR A 96 -9.41 -3.94 15.70
CA THR A 96 -10.65 -3.39 15.15
C THR A 96 -11.04 -4.08 13.85
N LEU A 97 -10.09 -4.27 12.93
CA LEU A 97 -10.33 -4.96 11.66
C LEU A 97 -10.76 -6.41 11.86
N LYS A 98 -10.07 -7.16 12.73
CA LYS A 98 -10.46 -8.53 13.08
C LYS A 98 -11.85 -8.62 13.70
N LYS A 99 -12.22 -7.62 14.51
CA LYS A 99 -13.52 -7.57 15.19
C LYS A 99 -14.66 -7.22 14.23
N LEU A 100 -14.46 -6.17 13.42
CA LEU A 100 -15.53 -5.58 12.63
C LEU A 100 -15.64 -6.15 11.22
N ALA A 101 -14.52 -6.59 10.61
CA ALA A 101 -14.49 -7.15 9.26
C ALA A 101 -13.87 -8.57 9.23
N PRO A 102 -14.33 -9.53 10.06
CA PRO A 102 -13.72 -10.86 10.17
C PRO A 102 -13.80 -11.68 8.88
N GLN A 103 -14.70 -11.32 7.96
CA GLN A 103 -14.87 -12.01 6.69
C GLN A 103 -13.80 -11.62 5.67
N ALA A 104 -13.25 -10.40 5.74
CA ALA A 104 -12.28 -9.94 4.75
C ALA A 104 -10.88 -10.50 5.05
N THR A 105 -10.14 -10.78 4.00
CA THR A 105 -8.74 -11.21 4.12
C THR A 105 -7.88 -10.01 4.48
N LEU A 106 -7.10 -10.10 5.56
CA LEU A 106 -6.14 -9.05 5.92
C LEU A 106 -4.85 -9.20 5.13
N VAL A 107 -4.36 -8.07 4.61
CA VAL A 107 -3.10 -7.95 3.87
C VAL A 107 -2.21 -6.94 4.59
N LEU A 108 -0.94 -7.24 4.79
CA LEU A 108 -0.01 -6.25 5.36
C LEU A 108 0.35 -5.20 4.31
N GLY A 109 0.03 -3.93 4.57
CA GLY A 109 0.31 -2.82 3.67
C GLY A 109 1.79 -2.51 3.56
N ARG A 110 2.17 -1.88 2.44
CA ARG A 110 3.59 -1.66 2.13
C ARG A 110 4.22 -0.67 3.08
N VAL A 111 3.43 0.18 3.75
CA VAL A 111 3.90 1.04 4.85
C VAL A 111 4.60 0.22 5.94
N LEU A 112 4.06 -0.94 6.29
CA LEU A 112 4.54 -1.79 7.38
C LEU A 112 5.59 -2.83 6.90
N SER A 113 5.97 -2.83 5.63
CA SER A 113 6.93 -3.79 5.07
C SER A 113 8.36 -3.60 5.61
N GLY A 114 8.65 -2.41 6.15
CA GLY A 114 9.98 -2.03 6.62
C GLY A 114 11.06 -2.01 5.54
N GLN A 115 10.67 -1.96 4.26
CA GLN A 115 11.60 -1.85 3.14
C GLN A 115 12.43 -0.56 3.26
N LYS A 116 13.65 -0.62 2.72
CA LYS A 116 14.60 0.50 2.71
C LYS A 116 14.46 1.22 1.37
N ARG A 117 13.77 2.35 1.37
CA ARG A 117 13.25 2.98 0.14
C ARG A 117 13.99 4.27 -0.25
N GLY A 118 15.12 4.55 0.39
CA GLY A 118 15.87 5.79 0.18
C GLY A 118 16.56 5.81 -1.20
N PRO A 119 16.46 6.91 -1.98
CA PRO A 119 17.07 7.02 -3.30
C PRO A 119 18.61 7.00 -3.28
N ARG A 120 19.22 7.37 -2.16
CA ARG A 120 20.69 7.36 -1.95
C ARG A 120 21.32 5.97 -2.09
N ILE A 121 20.52 4.91 -2.17
CA ILE A 121 21.01 3.55 -2.44
C ILE A 121 21.81 3.46 -3.74
N LEU A 122 21.52 4.34 -4.73
CA LEU A 122 22.23 4.40 -6.00
C LEU A 122 23.66 4.94 -5.88
N ASP A 123 23.92 5.74 -4.85
CA ASP A 123 25.23 6.37 -4.63
C ASP A 123 26.16 5.47 -3.79
N LEU A 124 25.65 4.35 -3.29
CA LEU A 124 26.39 3.43 -2.44
C LEU A 124 27.10 2.34 -3.26
N ALA A 125 28.38 2.14 -2.97
CA ALA A 125 29.11 0.97 -3.43
C ALA A 125 28.73 -0.25 -2.57
N LEU A 126 27.70 -0.97 -3.00
CA LEU A 126 27.17 -2.12 -2.26
C LEU A 126 27.91 -3.42 -2.62
N SER A 127 28.39 -4.12 -1.59
CA SER A 127 28.77 -5.54 -1.71
C SER A 127 27.54 -6.42 -1.92
N ASP A 128 27.73 -7.68 -2.29
CA ASP A 128 26.60 -8.63 -2.43
C ASP A 128 25.85 -8.82 -1.11
N PHE A 129 26.57 -8.81 0.01
CA PHE A 129 25.97 -8.85 1.35
C PHE A 129 25.12 -7.61 1.62
N ASP A 130 25.61 -6.41 1.29
CA ASP A 130 24.85 -5.17 1.49
C ASP A 130 23.60 -5.16 0.61
N ARG A 131 23.71 -5.61 -0.65
CA ARG A 131 22.56 -5.71 -1.56
C ARG A 131 21.48 -6.60 -0.98
N ASP A 132 21.82 -7.79 -0.51
CA ASP A 132 20.86 -8.70 0.13
C ASP A 132 20.16 -8.02 1.31
N TYR A 133 20.92 -7.35 2.19
CA TYR A 133 20.36 -6.61 3.31
C TYR A 133 19.42 -5.46 2.88
N PHE A 134 19.77 -4.69 1.84
CA PHE A 134 18.96 -3.56 1.38
C PHE A 134 17.73 -3.97 0.57
N GLN A 135 17.73 -5.17 -0.01
CA GLN A 135 16.58 -5.75 -0.72
C GLN A 135 15.51 -6.30 0.24
N GLN A 136 15.83 -6.39 1.54
CA GLN A 136 14.94 -6.89 2.60
C GLN A 136 14.37 -5.75 3.47
N GLY A 137 13.23 -6.03 4.10
CA GLY A 137 12.54 -5.19 5.08
C GLY A 137 12.30 -5.91 6.41
N SER A 138 11.52 -5.31 7.32
CA SER A 138 11.16 -5.92 8.61
C SER A 138 10.39 -7.22 8.45
N VAL A 139 9.61 -7.36 7.37
CA VAL A 139 8.81 -8.56 7.04
C VAL A 139 9.64 -9.81 6.75
N TYR A 140 10.96 -9.66 6.62
CA TYR A 140 11.89 -10.76 6.39
C TYR A 140 12.44 -11.37 7.68
N SER A 141 12.22 -10.71 8.83
CA SER A 141 12.67 -11.27 10.11
C SER A 141 11.79 -12.44 10.54
N ARG A 142 12.38 -13.42 11.22
CA ARG A 142 11.68 -14.59 11.75
C ARG A 142 10.52 -14.19 12.67
N GLU A 143 10.73 -13.18 13.50
CA GLU A 143 9.77 -12.69 14.48
C GLU A 143 8.56 -12.05 13.78
N MET A 144 8.79 -11.28 12.71
CA MET A 144 7.70 -10.69 11.95
C MET A 144 6.90 -11.76 11.19
N VAL A 145 7.57 -12.75 10.59
CA VAL A 145 6.88 -13.89 9.95
C VAL A 145 6.01 -14.64 10.95
N ALA A 146 6.53 -14.93 12.15
CA ALA A 146 5.78 -15.60 13.21
C ALA A 146 4.56 -14.77 13.65
N LEU A 147 4.72 -13.45 13.83
CA LEU A 147 3.62 -12.55 14.16
C LEU A 147 2.55 -12.55 13.08
N LEU A 148 2.94 -12.42 11.81
CA LEU A 148 2.00 -12.42 10.67
C LEU A 148 1.21 -13.72 10.59
N GLN A 149 1.87 -14.87 10.79
CA GLN A 149 1.22 -16.17 10.86
C GLN A 149 0.23 -16.27 12.03
N GLU A 150 0.63 -15.83 13.23
CA GLU A 150 -0.25 -15.79 14.42
C GLU A 150 -1.51 -14.96 14.16
N VAL A 151 -1.36 -13.83 13.47
CA VAL A 151 -2.48 -12.95 13.18
C VAL A 151 -3.25 -13.33 11.92
N GLY A 152 -2.83 -14.36 11.20
CA GLY A 152 -3.51 -14.88 10.00
C GLY A 152 -3.26 -14.05 8.72
N ILE A 153 -2.19 -13.26 8.68
CA ILE A 153 -1.79 -12.50 7.50
C ILE A 153 -0.73 -13.29 6.72
N VAL A 154 -1.05 -13.61 5.47
CA VAL A 154 -0.17 -14.37 4.56
C VAL A 154 0.37 -13.49 3.42
N ARG A 155 -0.36 -12.45 3.04
CA ARG A 155 0.02 -11.54 1.95
C ARG A 155 0.63 -10.25 2.49
N VAL A 156 1.72 -9.83 1.87
CA VAL A 156 2.41 -8.56 2.15
C VAL A 156 2.53 -7.72 0.88
N GLU A 157 2.30 -6.42 0.99
CA GLU A 157 2.51 -5.47 -0.09
C GLU A 157 3.93 -4.89 -0.03
N LEU A 158 4.55 -4.77 -1.19
CA LEU A 158 5.94 -4.34 -1.35
C LEU A 158 6.01 -3.23 -2.40
N ASP A 159 6.91 -2.28 -2.16
CA ASP A 159 7.33 -1.30 -3.14
C ASP A 159 8.39 -1.88 -4.09
N ASN A 160 8.37 -1.42 -5.35
CA ASN A 160 9.41 -1.74 -6.34
C ASN A 160 10.70 -0.93 -6.12
N LEU A 161 11.60 -1.45 -5.28
CA LEU A 161 12.81 -0.75 -4.87
C LEU A 161 13.85 -0.64 -6.00
N LEU A 162 14.69 0.40 -5.95
CA LEU A 162 15.77 0.64 -6.93
C LEU A 162 16.84 -0.45 -6.91
N GLN A 163 17.12 -0.99 -5.72
CA GLN A 163 18.08 -2.08 -5.50
C GLN A 163 17.48 -3.46 -5.73
N GLY A 164 16.21 -3.57 -6.13
CA GLY A 164 15.47 -4.82 -6.23
C GLY A 164 14.86 -5.28 -4.89
N VAL A 165 14.20 -6.44 -4.94
CA VAL A 165 13.49 -7.03 -3.80
C VAL A 165 13.96 -8.47 -3.60
N ALA A 166 14.23 -8.85 -2.36
CA ALA A 166 14.67 -10.21 -2.03
C ALA A 166 13.47 -11.17 -2.02
N PRO A 167 13.68 -12.48 -2.25
CA PRO A 167 12.61 -13.46 -2.11
C PRO A 167 11.98 -13.43 -0.72
N LEU A 168 10.64 -13.37 -0.67
CA LEU A 168 9.94 -13.38 0.61
C LEU A 168 10.20 -14.69 1.37
N PRO A 169 10.18 -14.66 2.72
CA PRO A 169 10.22 -15.85 3.53
C PRO A 169 9.11 -16.84 3.20
N GLU A 170 9.33 -18.11 3.53
CA GLU A 170 8.31 -19.15 3.40
C GLU A 170 7.07 -18.82 4.24
N GLY A 171 5.89 -19.13 3.68
CA GLY A 171 4.61 -18.81 4.29
C GLY A 171 4.09 -17.40 3.99
N LEU A 172 4.87 -16.56 3.29
CA LEU A 172 4.42 -15.26 2.79
C LEU A 172 4.29 -15.26 1.25
N VAL A 173 3.36 -14.46 0.75
CA VAL A 173 3.19 -14.16 -0.68
C VAL A 173 3.13 -12.64 -0.89
N GLY A 174 3.75 -12.17 -1.96
CA GLY A 174 3.98 -10.76 -2.21
C GLY A 174 3.05 -10.16 -3.27
N THR A 175 2.65 -8.92 -3.03
CA THR A 175 2.14 -8.00 -4.05
C THR A 175 3.18 -6.90 -4.28
N LEU A 176 3.51 -6.58 -5.54
CA LEU A 176 4.46 -5.52 -5.87
C LEU A 176 3.75 -4.30 -6.48
N HIS A 177 4.01 -3.11 -5.95
CA HIS A 177 3.43 -1.85 -6.42
C HIS A 177 4.35 -1.16 -7.43
N LEU A 178 3.80 -0.77 -8.59
CA LEU A 178 4.52 -0.04 -9.63
C LEU A 178 3.72 1.16 -10.17
N PRO A 179 4.40 2.23 -10.63
CA PRO A 179 5.85 2.43 -10.59
C PRO A 179 6.31 3.14 -9.31
N TYR A 180 5.39 3.54 -8.43
CA TYR A 180 5.71 4.44 -7.32
C TYR A 180 6.05 3.69 -6.04
N ALA A 181 7.30 3.82 -5.60
CA ALA A 181 7.73 3.36 -4.28
C ALA A 181 7.60 4.49 -3.26
N MET A 182 6.93 4.24 -2.14
CA MET A 182 6.87 5.19 -1.02
C MET A 182 8.29 5.47 -0.52
N VAL A 183 8.64 6.70 -0.16
CA VAL A 183 9.94 7.02 0.48
C VAL A 183 9.74 7.43 1.93
N SER A 184 8.78 8.32 2.15
CA SER A 184 8.44 8.84 3.47
C SER A 184 6.99 9.32 3.48
N SER A 185 6.31 9.19 4.62
CA SER A 185 5.02 9.82 4.86
C SER A 185 5.03 10.53 6.21
N SER A 186 4.37 11.68 6.27
CA SER A 186 4.40 12.57 7.43
C SER A 186 2.99 12.95 7.88
N ARG A 187 2.82 13.26 9.16
CA ARG A 187 1.60 13.93 9.67
C ARG A 187 1.61 15.44 9.39
N ASN A 188 2.78 15.98 9.05
CA ASN A 188 2.97 17.38 8.66
C ASN A 188 2.87 17.48 7.14
N CYS A 189 1.62 17.46 6.65
CA CYS A 189 1.34 17.58 5.23
C CYS A 189 1.68 19.00 4.74
N PRO A 190 2.44 19.16 3.63
CA PRO A 190 2.77 20.48 3.08
C PRO A 190 1.53 21.26 2.60
N TYR A 191 0.43 20.56 2.32
CA TYR A 191 -0.84 21.17 1.89
C TYR A 191 -1.78 21.51 3.05
N ARG A 192 -1.38 21.25 4.31
CA ARG A 192 -2.23 21.50 5.47
C ARG A 192 -1.62 22.58 6.33
N GLU A 193 -2.35 23.67 6.52
CA GLU A 193 -2.00 24.71 7.48
C GLU A 193 -2.30 24.23 8.91
N GLY A 194 -1.26 24.18 9.74
CA GLY A 194 -1.36 23.85 11.17
C GLY A 194 -1.13 22.38 11.52
N LEU A 195 -0.62 22.19 12.74
CA LEU A 195 -0.46 20.89 13.38
C LEU A 195 -1.75 20.56 14.15
N GLY A 196 -2.23 19.31 14.10
CA GLY A 196 -3.31 18.82 14.97
C GLY A 196 -4.48 18.11 14.28
N ASP A 197 -5.58 18.04 15.02
CA ASP A 197 -6.91 17.48 14.73
C ASP A 197 -7.80 18.40 13.88
N ARG A 198 -7.35 19.63 13.64
CA ARG A 198 -8.01 20.56 12.70
C ARG A 198 -8.21 19.84 11.36
N GLY A 199 -9.47 19.82 10.93
CA GLY A 199 -9.93 19.09 9.75
C GLY A 199 -9.11 19.41 8.50
N CYS A 200 -8.95 18.42 7.63
CA CYS A 200 -8.31 18.58 6.33
C CYS A 200 -9.39 18.78 5.25
N PRO A 201 -9.30 19.81 4.39
CA PRO A 201 -10.27 20.04 3.31
C PRO A 201 -10.16 19.02 2.15
N LYS A 202 -9.22 18.06 2.22
CA LYS A 202 -8.92 17.03 1.21
C LYS A 202 -8.46 17.55 -0.16
N GLU A 203 -8.07 18.82 -0.29
CA GLU A 203 -7.42 19.34 -1.50
C GLU A 203 -5.92 19.01 -1.49
N CYS A 204 -5.55 17.77 -1.83
CA CYS A 204 -4.15 17.29 -1.75
C CYS A 204 -3.17 17.89 -2.77
N GLY A 205 -3.55 19.00 -3.41
CA GLY A 205 -2.78 19.71 -4.41
C GLY A 205 -2.45 18.88 -5.65
N ALA A 206 -1.86 19.55 -6.65
CA ALA A 206 -1.21 18.87 -7.75
C ALA A 206 0.10 18.24 -7.25
N PRO A 207 0.48 17.03 -7.71
CA PRO A 207 1.79 16.48 -7.38
C PRO A 207 2.91 17.43 -7.79
N PHE A 208 3.99 17.50 -7.01
CA PHE A 208 5.18 18.26 -7.35
C PHE A 208 6.46 17.47 -7.12
N THR A 209 7.55 17.96 -7.70
CA THR A 209 8.84 17.30 -7.71
C THR A 209 9.77 17.99 -6.71
N LEU A 210 10.51 17.19 -5.95
CA LEU A 210 11.52 17.59 -4.98
C LEU A 210 12.88 17.15 -5.52
N GLU A 211 13.71 18.12 -5.86
CA GLU A 211 15.07 17.92 -6.36
C GLU A 211 16.10 18.28 -5.28
N SER A 212 17.24 17.60 -5.30
CA SER A 212 18.35 17.84 -4.38
C SER A 212 19.66 17.39 -5.03
N ASP A 213 20.75 18.09 -4.72
CA ASP A 213 22.10 17.71 -5.13
C ASP A 213 22.60 16.44 -4.41
N GLU A 214 21.87 15.96 -3.40
CA GLU A 214 22.24 14.78 -2.61
C GLU A 214 21.79 13.45 -3.21
N THR A 215 20.95 13.45 -4.25
CA THR A 215 20.36 12.23 -4.81
C THR A 215 20.20 12.35 -6.32
N ALA A 216 20.58 11.31 -7.08
CA ALA A 216 20.51 11.33 -8.54
C ALA A 216 19.08 11.31 -9.12
N ILE A 217 18.10 10.86 -8.34
CA ILE A 217 16.69 10.80 -8.76
C ILE A 217 15.84 11.75 -7.91
N PRO A 218 14.86 12.44 -8.52
CA PRO A 218 13.97 13.31 -7.78
C PRO A 218 12.96 12.50 -6.95
N LEU A 219 12.42 13.14 -5.92
CA LEU A 219 11.25 12.65 -5.21
C LEU A 219 9.98 13.32 -5.73
N LEU A 220 8.88 12.59 -5.71
CA LEU A 220 7.55 13.04 -6.09
C LEU A 220 6.70 13.22 -4.83
N GLN A 221 6.22 14.42 -4.55
CA GLN A 221 5.32 14.69 -3.42
C GLN A 221 3.86 14.68 -3.89
N ARG A 222 3.03 13.85 -3.25
CA ARG A 222 1.56 13.95 -3.34
C ARG A 222 0.94 13.79 -1.95
N GLY A 223 0.05 14.71 -1.58
CA GLY A 223 -0.51 14.74 -0.22
C GLY A 223 0.59 14.77 0.83
N ASN A 224 0.51 13.88 1.81
CA ASN A 224 1.46 13.79 2.92
C ASN A 224 2.64 12.83 2.68
N THR A 225 2.79 12.32 1.46
CA THR A 225 3.73 11.24 1.14
C THR A 225 4.63 11.60 -0.04
N GLN A 226 5.89 11.20 0.09
CA GLN A 226 6.93 11.29 -0.94
C GLN A 226 7.12 9.92 -1.55
N PHE A 227 7.33 9.90 -2.86
CA PHE A 227 7.55 8.71 -3.66
C PHE A 227 8.80 8.86 -4.52
N LEU A 228 9.37 7.75 -4.93
CA LEU A 228 10.25 7.68 -6.09
C LEU A 228 9.56 6.86 -7.18
N GLU A 229 9.97 7.05 -8.43
CA GLU A 229 9.46 6.30 -9.56
C GLU A 229 10.48 5.25 -10.02
N ASN A 230 10.02 4.00 -10.11
CA ASN A 230 10.78 2.90 -10.66
C ASN A 230 9.88 2.03 -11.55
N CYS A 231 9.98 2.24 -12.85
CA CYS A 231 9.19 1.53 -13.85
C CYS A 231 9.73 0.14 -14.22
N SER A 232 10.97 -0.18 -13.80
CA SER A 232 11.61 -1.45 -14.15
C SER A 232 11.05 -2.57 -13.29
N LEU A 233 10.31 -3.50 -13.91
CA LEU A 233 9.80 -4.67 -13.20
C LEU A 233 10.96 -5.66 -12.94
N PRO A 234 11.16 -6.13 -11.71
CA PRO A 234 12.17 -7.13 -11.43
C PRO A 234 11.87 -8.45 -12.13
N ASP A 235 12.91 -9.12 -12.64
CA ASP A 235 12.82 -10.49 -13.13
C ASP A 235 12.56 -11.48 -11.98
N GLY A 236 12.05 -12.67 -12.33
CA GLY A 236 11.90 -13.77 -11.38
C GLY A 236 10.90 -13.49 -10.25
N LEU A 237 9.81 -12.75 -10.50
CA LEU A 237 8.81 -12.43 -9.47
C LEU A 237 8.29 -13.67 -8.72
N ALA A 238 8.04 -14.77 -9.44
CA ALA A 238 7.59 -16.01 -8.82
C ALA A 238 8.65 -16.62 -7.88
N GLU A 239 9.93 -16.58 -8.27
CA GLU A 239 11.05 -17.00 -7.40
C GLU A 239 11.15 -16.13 -6.15
N LYS A 240 10.68 -14.87 -6.25
CA LYS A 240 10.56 -13.94 -5.13
C LYS A 240 9.28 -14.13 -4.30
N ARG A 241 8.44 -15.11 -4.65
CA ARG A 241 7.09 -15.37 -4.12
C ARG A 241 6.13 -14.19 -4.31
N ILE A 242 6.32 -13.42 -5.38
CA ILE A 242 5.45 -12.32 -5.79
C ILE A 242 4.57 -12.81 -6.93
N ASP A 243 3.26 -12.91 -6.67
CA ASP A 243 2.27 -13.41 -7.64
C ASP A 243 1.35 -12.31 -8.17
N ARG A 244 1.46 -11.08 -7.65
CA ARG A 244 0.59 -9.96 -7.99
C ARG A 244 1.37 -8.68 -8.21
N VAL A 245 0.98 -7.92 -9.24
CA VAL A 245 1.46 -6.57 -9.50
C VAL A 245 0.29 -5.60 -9.49
N VAL A 246 0.40 -4.53 -8.70
CA VAL A 246 -0.55 -3.40 -8.70
C VAL A 246 0.03 -2.28 -9.53
N ARG A 247 -0.70 -1.89 -10.59
CA ARG A 247 -0.31 -0.78 -11.46
C ARG A 247 -1.05 0.48 -11.07
N HIS A 248 -0.27 1.49 -10.71
CA HIS A 248 -0.72 2.84 -10.40
C HIS A 248 -0.58 3.70 -11.66
N SER A 249 -1.68 4.20 -12.19
CA SER A 249 -1.69 5.13 -13.34
C SER A 249 -1.37 6.57 -12.93
N VAL A 250 -1.48 6.87 -11.64
CA VAL A 250 -1.20 8.17 -11.03
C VAL A 250 -0.50 7.96 -9.69
N LEU A 251 0.18 9.00 -9.18
CA LEU A 251 0.82 8.95 -7.88
C LEU A 251 -0.17 8.52 -6.77
N PRO A 252 0.16 7.56 -5.89
CA PRO A 252 -0.75 7.11 -4.85
C PRO A 252 -1.10 8.20 -3.82
N LEU A 253 -2.22 8.00 -3.12
CA LEU A 253 -2.76 8.87 -2.06
C LEU A 253 -2.91 8.12 -0.72
#